data_AF-A0A3G2S7N8-F1
#
_entry.id   AF-A0A3G2S7N8-F1
#
_cell.length_a   1.000
_cell.length_b   1.000
_cell.length_c   1.000
_cell.angle_alpha   90.00
_cell.angle_beta   90.00
_cell.angle_gamma   90.00
#
_symmetry.space_group_name_H-M   'P 1'
#
loop_
_entity.id
_entity.type
_entity.pdbx_description
1 polymer ?
#
loop_
_entity_poly.entity_id
_entity_poly.type
_entity_poly.pdbx_seq_one_letter_code
_entity_poly.pdbx_strand_id
1 'polypeptide(L)'
;MAKKEEHLLTKIDDELRKAKEHVTNNKRAAQAALRQKKMYETELDRLAGSRMTLETQVNAIENANMNLETMRAMQRGSAALKSIHANMDIDKVDNTMDSIREEMALSNEISEAISNPVGMGHELDEEELRNELQELEQDELQHQLVGAESAPAHHLATSSAAPRTSNHADTLDEDAELRALQAELAM
;
A
#
# COMPACT_ATOMS: atom_id res chain seq x y z
N MET A 1 -26.35 35.34 -13.41
CA MET A 1 -25.42 36.19 -12.65
C MET A 1 -24.48 36.96 -13.58
N ALA A 2 -23.81 36.32 -14.55
CA ALA A 2 -22.91 36.98 -15.50
C ALA A 2 -23.50 38.23 -16.20
N LYS A 3 -24.71 38.14 -16.78
CA LYS A 3 -25.37 39.31 -17.41
C LYS A 3 -25.62 40.48 -16.43
N LYS A 4 -25.83 40.18 -15.14
CA LYS A 4 -26.04 41.20 -14.12
C LYS A 4 -24.71 41.85 -13.69
N GLU A 5 -23.64 41.06 -13.58
CA GLU A 5 -22.28 41.57 -13.34
C GLU A 5 -21.84 42.49 -14.48
N GLU A 6 -22.00 42.05 -15.74
CA GLU A 6 -21.68 42.84 -16.93
C GLU A 6 -22.43 44.17 -16.95
N HIS A 7 -23.73 44.15 -16.66
CA HIS A 7 -24.53 45.36 -16.58
C HIS A 7 -24.07 46.32 -15.46
N LEU A 8 -23.67 45.80 -14.30
CA LEU A 8 -23.12 46.61 -13.21
C LEU A 8 -21.76 47.22 -13.58
N LEU A 9 -20.90 46.47 -14.27
CA LEU A 9 -19.63 46.96 -14.79
C LEU A 9 -19.83 48.11 -15.78
N THR A 10 -20.77 47.98 -16.74
CA THR A 10 -21.12 49.08 -17.65
C THR A 10 -21.57 50.33 -16.90
N LYS A 11 -22.40 50.18 -15.86
CA LYS A 11 -22.83 51.32 -15.04
C LYS A 11 -21.70 51.97 -14.26
N ILE A 12 -20.76 51.18 -13.74
CA ILE A 12 -19.56 51.67 -13.05
C ILE A 12 -18.73 52.54 -14.00
N ASP A 13 -18.53 52.07 -15.24
CA ASP A 13 -17.79 52.81 -16.26
C ASP A 13 -18.49 54.10 -16.68
N ASP A 14 -19.81 54.06 -16.84
CA ASP A 14 -20.61 55.26 -17.15
C ASP A 14 -20.55 56.31 -16.04
N GLU A 15 -20.68 55.91 -14.78
CA GLU A 15 -20.58 56.84 -13.64
C GLU A 15 -19.14 57.37 -13.48
N LEU A 16 -18.13 56.57 -13.77
CA LEU A 16 -16.74 57.03 -13.80
C LEU A 16 -16.51 58.07 -14.91
N ARG A 17 -17.10 57.86 -16.09
CA ARG A 17 -17.03 58.82 -17.20
C ARG A 17 -17.70 60.14 -16.83
N LYS A 18 -18.93 60.11 -16.29
CA LYS A 18 -19.63 61.31 -15.79
C LYS A 18 -18.83 62.04 -14.71
N ALA A 19 -18.20 61.30 -13.80
CA ALA A 19 -17.35 61.89 -12.76
C ALA A 19 -16.15 62.65 -13.37
N LYS A 20 -15.49 62.07 -14.39
CA LYS A 20 -14.37 62.70 -15.10
C LYS A 20 -14.82 63.94 -15.89
N GLU A 21 -15.97 63.90 -16.54
CA GLU A 21 -16.52 65.03 -17.30
C GLU A 21 -16.83 66.25 -16.42
N HIS A 22 -17.28 66.02 -15.18
CA HIS A 22 -17.67 67.09 -14.26
C HIS A 22 -16.60 67.49 -13.24
N VAL A 23 -15.44 66.83 -13.20
CA VAL A 23 -14.44 67.03 -12.12
C VAL A 23 -13.88 68.45 -12.06
N THR A 24 -13.71 69.12 -13.20
CA THR A 24 -13.17 70.49 -13.31
C THR A 24 -14.26 71.56 -13.23
N ASN A 25 -15.47 71.25 -13.70
CA ASN A 25 -16.52 72.24 -13.92
C ASN A 25 -17.64 72.20 -12.86
N ASN A 26 -17.91 71.04 -12.27
CA ASN A 26 -19.00 70.85 -11.30
C ASN A 26 -18.67 69.75 -10.28
N LYS A 27 -17.95 70.16 -9.23
CA LYS A 27 -17.50 69.27 -8.15
C LYS A 27 -18.63 68.52 -7.45
N ARG A 28 -19.82 69.11 -7.33
CA ARG A 28 -21.00 68.44 -6.73
C ARG A 28 -21.51 67.30 -7.60
N ALA A 29 -21.63 67.52 -8.91
CA ALA A 29 -22.04 66.49 -9.86
C ALA A 29 -21.01 65.35 -9.92
N ALA A 30 -19.71 65.67 -9.94
CA ALA A 30 -18.65 64.67 -9.89
C ALA A 30 -18.69 63.82 -8.60
N GLN A 31 -18.92 64.44 -7.43
CA GLN A 31 -19.10 63.71 -6.17
C GLN A 31 -20.33 62.80 -6.18
N ALA A 32 -21.45 63.23 -6.77
CA ALA A 32 -22.65 62.41 -6.89
C ALA A 32 -22.39 61.17 -7.76
N ALA A 33 -21.74 61.34 -8.91
CA ALA A 33 -21.36 60.23 -9.81
C ALA A 33 -20.40 59.24 -9.11
N LEU A 34 -19.40 59.73 -8.36
CA LEU A 34 -18.50 58.86 -7.60
C LEU A 34 -19.21 58.06 -6.50
N ARG A 35 -20.21 58.64 -5.82
CA ARG A 35 -21.04 57.91 -4.85
C ARG A 35 -21.83 56.81 -5.54
N GLN A 36 -22.42 57.09 -6.69
CA GLN A 36 -23.20 56.12 -7.45
C GLN A 36 -22.32 54.97 -7.97
N LYS A 37 -21.13 55.29 -8.48
CA LYS A 37 -20.09 54.30 -8.81
C LYS A 37 -19.80 53.39 -7.62
N LYS A 38 -19.59 53.97 -6.42
CA LYS A 38 -19.25 53.19 -5.24
C LYS A 38 -20.37 52.25 -4.78
N MET A 39 -21.62 52.66 -4.95
CA MET A 39 -22.78 51.78 -4.72
C MET A 39 -22.79 50.58 -5.66
N TYR A 40 -22.54 50.79 -6.96
CA TYR A 40 -22.51 49.69 -7.93
C TYR A 40 -21.34 48.73 -7.70
N GLU A 41 -20.16 49.24 -7.31
CA GLU A 41 -19.04 48.39 -6.88
C GLU A 41 -19.42 47.50 -5.69
N THR A 42 -20.09 48.08 -4.69
CA THR A 42 -20.53 47.33 -3.50
C THR A 42 -21.56 46.27 -3.86
N GLU A 43 -22.47 46.56 -4.80
CA GLU A 43 -23.42 45.57 -5.32
C GLU A 43 -22.71 44.44 -6.08
N LEU A 44 -21.67 44.77 -6.87
CA LEU A 44 -20.86 43.80 -7.60
C LEU A 44 -20.11 42.86 -6.64
N ASP A 45 -19.49 43.41 -5.59
CA ASP A 45 -18.79 42.62 -4.56
C ASP A 45 -19.74 41.66 -3.85
N ARG A 46 -20.95 42.14 -3.50
CA ARG A 46 -21.99 41.29 -2.90
C ARG A 46 -22.44 40.17 -3.83
N LEU A 47 -22.53 40.46 -5.13
CA LEU A 47 -22.91 39.48 -6.14
C LEU A 47 -21.82 38.41 -6.30
N ALA A 48 -20.55 38.81 -6.30
CA ALA A 48 -19.40 37.89 -6.33
C ALA A 48 -19.39 36.97 -5.11
N GLY A 49 -19.59 37.50 -3.89
CA GLY A 49 -19.70 36.68 -2.69
C GLY A 49 -20.88 35.69 -2.71
N SER A 50 -22.02 36.14 -3.25
CA SER A 50 -23.19 35.27 -3.45
C SER A 50 -22.90 34.15 -4.46
N ARG A 51 -22.17 34.45 -5.53
CA ARG A 51 -21.75 33.47 -6.54
C ARG A 51 -20.82 32.41 -5.93
N MET A 52 -19.81 32.80 -5.17
CA MET A 52 -18.91 31.86 -4.49
C MET A 52 -19.65 30.94 -3.52
N THR A 53 -20.64 31.48 -2.81
CA THR A 53 -21.52 30.69 -1.93
C THR A 53 -22.31 29.65 -2.74
N LEU A 54 -22.89 30.05 -3.88
CA LEU A 54 -23.63 29.14 -4.76
C LEU A 54 -22.72 28.06 -5.37
N GLU A 55 -21.52 28.40 -5.82
CA GLU A 55 -20.55 27.43 -6.33
C GLU A 55 -20.18 26.40 -5.25
N THR A 56 -20.00 26.84 -4.01
CA THR A 56 -19.74 25.94 -2.87
C THR A 56 -20.93 25.00 -2.62
N GLN A 57 -22.16 25.50 -2.72
CA GLN A 57 -23.37 24.69 -2.58
C GLN A 57 -23.52 23.68 -3.72
N VAL A 58 -23.21 24.06 -4.97
CA VAL A 58 -23.24 23.15 -6.12
C VAL A 58 -22.26 21.99 -5.89
N ASN A 59 -21.01 22.29 -5.53
CA ASN A 59 -20.01 21.25 -5.21
C ASN A 59 -20.47 20.34 -4.06
N ALA A 60 -21.12 20.90 -3.04
CA ALA A 60 -21.66 20.11 -1.93
C ALA A 60 -22.79 19.16 -2.40
N ILE A 61 -23.67 19.62 -3.29
CA ILE A 61 -24.76 18.81 -3.87
C ILE A 61 -24.21 17.71 -4.76
N GLU A 62 -23.19 18.01 -5.58
CA GLU A 62 -22.53 17.02 -6.44
C GLU A 62 -21.90 15.90 -5.60
N ASN A 63 -21.15 16.26 -4.55
CA ASN A 63 -20.60 15.28 -3.60
C ASN A 63 -21.70 14.46 -2.90
N ALA A 64 -22.79 15.12 -2.48
CA ALA A 64 -23.92 14.41 -1.87
C ALA A 64 -24.58 13.41 -2.84
N ASN A 65 -24.69 13.76 -4.12
CA ASN A 65 -25.22 12.86 -5.15
C ASN A 65 -24.30 11.66 -5.41
N MET A 66 -22.98 11.87 -5.48
CA MET A 66 -22.02 10.76 -5.61
C MET A 66 -22.09 9.80 -4.41
N ASN A 67 -22.20 10.35 -3.20
CA ASN A 67 -22.37 9.55 -1.98
C ASN A 67 -23.69 8.78 -2.00
N LEU A 68 -24.79 9.40 -2.44
CA LEU A 68 -26.09 8.74 -2.59
C LEU A 68 -26.01 7.58 -3.59
N GLU A 69 -25.36 7.77 -4.73
CA GLU A 69 -25.20 6.72 -5.74
C GLU A 69 -24.36 5.56 -5.21
N THR A 70 -23.26 5.85 -4.51
CA THR A 70 -22.44 4.85 -3.82
C THR A 70 -23.27 4.05 -2.81
N MET A 71 -24.05 4.73 -1.97
CA MET A 71 -24.94 4.08 -1.01
C MET A 71 -25.99 3.20 -1.69
N ARG A 72 -26.57 3.63 -2.82
CA ARG A 72 -27.50 2.82 -3.62
C ARG A 72 -26.82 1.58 -4.22
N ALA A 73 -25.56 1.68 -4.64
CA ALA A 73 -24.80 0.54 -5.13
C ALA A 73 -24.54 -0.45 -3.99
N MET A 74 -24.14 0.03 -2.81
CA MET A 74 -23.94 -0.80 -1.61
C MET A 74 -25.23 -1.51 -1.19
N GLN A 75 -26.37 -0.81 -1.20
CA GLN A 75 -27.67 -1.42 -0.90
C GLN A 75 -28.03 -2.54 -1.88
N ARG A 76 -27.80 -2.32 -3.18
CA ARG A 76 -28.01 -3.37 -4.20
C ARG A 76 -27.09 -4.57 -3.98
N GLY A 77 -25.81 -4.33 -3.70
CA GLY A 77 -24.85 -5.40 -3.38
C GLY A 77 -25.24 -6.18 -2.12
N SER A 78 -25.64 -5.49 -1.06
CA SER A 78 -26.11 -6.11 0.18
C SER A 78 -27.37 -6.95 -0.04
N ALA A 79 -28.34 -6.46 -0.82
CA ALA A 79 -29.54 -7.22 -1.17
C ALA A 79 -29.20 -8.48 -1.99
N ALA A 80 -28.28 -8.37 -2.95
CA ALA A 80 -27.80 -9.51 -3.74
C ALA A 80 -27.10 -10.56 -2.84
N LEU A 81 -26.19 -10.12 -1.96
CA LEU A 81 -25.54 -11.00 -0.98
C LEU A 81 -26.56 -11.69 -0.07
N LYS A 82 -27.56 -10.95 0.42
CA LYS A 82 -28.64 -11.51 1.24
C LYS A 82 -29.43 -12.56 0.46
N SER A 83 -29.69 -12.34 -0.83
CA SER A 83 -30.38 -13.33 -1.68
C SER A 83 -29.53 -14.57 -1.95
N ILE A 84 -28.22 -14.41 -2.18
CA ILE A 84 -27.29 -15.53 -2.36
C ILE A 84 -27.28 -16.38 -1.08
N HIS A 85 -27.13 -15.74 0.08
CA HIS A 85 -27.14 -16.43 1.37
C HIS A 85 -28.52 -17.00 1.73
N ALA A 86 -29.62 -16.37 1.34
CA ALA A 86 -30.97 -16.87 1.63
C ALA A 86 -31.27 -18.22 0.95
N ASN A 87 -30.67 -18.48 -0.21
CA ASN A 87 -30.77 -19.78 -0.89
C ASN A 87 -29.70 -20.79 -0.41
N MET A 88 -28.74 -20.33 0.38
CA MET A 88 -27.70 -21.16 1.00
C MET A 88 -28.20 -21.55 2.39
N ASP A 89 -29.02 -22.60 2.41
CA ASP A 89 -29.55 -23.19 3.64
C ASP A 89 -28.38 -23.58 4.54
N ILE A 90 -28.30 -23.00 5.74
CA ILE A 90 -27.20 -23.28 6.71
C ILE A 90 -27.11 -24.77 6.99
N ASP A 91 -28.26 -25.46 7.05
CA ASP A 91 -28.31 -26.90 7.23
C ASP A 91 -27.64 -27.65 6.06
N LYS A 92 -27.69 -27.11 4.83
CA LYS A 92 -26.99 -27.70 3.68
C LYS A 92 -25.49 -27.41 3.71
N VAL A 93 -25.06 -26.27 4.24
CA VAL A 93 -23.63 -25.95 4.37
C VAL A 93 -22.98 -26.88 5.39
N ASP A 94 -23.61 -27.06 6.56
CA ASP A 94 -23.12 -27.98 7.59
C ASP A 94 -23.07 -29.42 7.07
N ASN A 95 -24.14 -29.90 6.42
CA ASN A 95 -24.15 -31.22 5.78
C ASN A 95 -23.05 -31.38 4.72
N THR A 96 -22.80 -30.35 3.91
CA THR A 96 -21.74 -30.39 2.89
C THR A 96 -20.34 -30.43 3.52
N MET A 97 -20.11 -29.66 4.59
CA MET A 97 -18.84 -29.67 5.32
C MET A 97 -18.60 -30.99 6.03
N ASP A 98 -19.65 -31.63 6.55
CA ASP A 98 -19.56 -32.96 7.14
C ASP A 98 -19.27 -34.03 6.08
N SER A 99 -19.90 -33.98 4.90
CA SER A 99 -19.55 -34.86 3.77
C SER A 99 -18.11 -34.69 3.31
N ILE A 100 -17.59 -33.45 3.26
CA ILE A 100 -16.18 -33.20 2.91
C ILE A 100 -15.24 -33.80 3.96
N ARG A 101 -15.57 -33.70 5.25
CA ARG A 101 -14.76 -34.31 6.32
C ARG A 101 -14.77 -35.83 6.23
N GLU A 102 -15.94 -36.43 5.98
CA GLU A 102 -16.07 -37.86 5.73
C GLU A 102 -15.25 -38.31 4.52
N GLU A 103 -15.30 -37.57 3.41
CA GLU A 103 -14.59 -37.91 2.18
C GLU A 103 -13.07 -37.77 2.33
N MET A 104 -12.62 -36.75 3.07
CA MET A 104 -11.20 -36.60 3.45
C MET A 104 -10.74 -37.73 4.38
N ALA A 105 -11.57 -38.14 5.34
CA ALA A 105 -11.26 -39.28 6.21
C ALA A 105 -11.16 -40.59 5.42
N LEU A 106 -12.11 -40.83 4.50
CA LEU A 106 -12.09 -41.98 3.59
C LEU A 106 -10.85 -41.96 2.69
N SER A 107 -10.48 -40.80 2.13
CA SER A 107 -9.28 -40.66 1.31
C SER A 107 -8.00 -40.98 2.08
N ASN A 108 -7.94 -40.61 3.37
CA ASN A 108 -6.82 -40.95 4.24
C ASN A 108 -6.81 -42.45 4.56
N GLU A 109 -7.95 -43.04 4.86
CA GLU A 109 -8.08 -44.49 5.10
C GLU A 109 -7.68 -45.31 3.86
N ILE A 110 -8.07 -44.87 2.65
CA ILE A 110 -7.63 -45.48 1.39
C ILE A 110 -6.12 -45.35 1.23
N SER A 111 -5.56 -44.16 1.49
CA SER A 111 -4.11 -43.93 1.39
C SER A 111 -3.34 -44.81 2.38
N GLU A 112 -3.84 -44.96 3.59
CA GLU A 112 -3.24 -45.80 4.63
C GLU A 112 -3.37 -47.29 4.28
N ALA A 113 -4.52 -47.75 3.78
CA ALA A 113 -4.73 -49.13 3.34
C ALA A 113 -3.89 -49.50 2.11
N ILE A 114 -3.65 -48.56 1.18
CA ILE A 114 -2.76 -48.73 0.03
C ILE A 114 -1.29 -48.69 0.45
N SER A 115 -0.93 -47.80 1.37
CA SER A 115 0.46 -47.62 1.80
C SER A 115 0.91 -48.67 2.82
N ASN A 116 -0.03 -49.29 3.54
CA ASN A 116 0.23 -50.34 4.51
C ASN A 116 -0.65 -51.57 4.24
N PRO A 117 -0.45 -52.27 3.10
CA PRO A 117 -1.18 -53.50 2.83
C PRO A 117 -0.79 -54.52 3.89
N VAL A 118 -1.71 -54.76 4.83
CA VAL A 118 -1.60 -55.76 5.90
C VAL A 118 -1.06 -57.06 5.30
N GLY A 119 0.18 -57.39 5.62
CA GLY A 119 0.81 -58.66 5.26
C GLY A 119 1.75 -58.67 4.04
N MET A 120 2.11 -57.52 3.46
CA MET A 120 3.21 -57.42 2.47
C MET A 120 4.30 -56.47 2.97
N GLY A 121 4.82 -56.75 4.16
CA GLY A 121 6.10 -56.21 4.58
C GLY A 121 7.18 -56.83 3.71
N HIS A 122 7.62 -56.12 2.67
CA HIS A 122 9.03 -56.24 2.30
C HIS A 122 9.79 -55.58 3.45
N GLU A 123 10.28 -56.40 4.38
CA GLU A 123 11.34 -56.01 5.29
C GLU A 123 12.51 -55.57 4.41
N LEU A 124 12.59 -54.27 4.12
CA LEU A 124 13.77 -53.69 3.52
C LEU A 124 14.89 -53.92 4.53
N ASP A 125 15.96 -54.58 4.09
CA ASP A 125 17.08 -54.86 4.96
C ASP A 125 17.79 -53.54 5.30
N GLU A 126 17.57 -53.05 6.52
CA GLU A 126 18.16 -51.80 7.00
C GLU A 126 19.70 -51.82 7.00
N GLU A 127 20.34 -53.00 6.96
CA GLU A 127 21.79 -53.10 6.77
C GLU A 127 22.21 -52.85 5.31
N GLU A 128 21.46 -53.35 4.33
CA GLU A 128 21.73 -53.13 2.91
C GLU A 128 21.62 -51.64 2.57
N LEU A 129 20.56 -50.98 3.04
CA LEU A 129 20.36 -49.53 2.85
C LEU A 129 21.45 -48.68 3.51
N ARG A 130 21.93 -49.07 4.70
CA ARG A 130 23.03 -48.35 5.38
C ARG A 130 24.35 -48.46 4.63
N ASN A 131 24.63 -49.62 4.05
CA ASN A 131 25.83 -49.81 3.24
C ASN A 131 25.78 -48.98 1.95
N GLU A 132 24.63 -48.96 1.27
CA GLU A 132 24.44 -48.15 0.06
C GLU A 132 24.56 -46.65 0.34
N LEU A 133 24.03 -46.18 1.48
CA LEU A 133 24.19 -44.79 1.93
C LEU A 133 25.66 -44.43 2.16
N GLN A 134 26.42 -45.32 2.82
CA GLN A 134 27.83 -45.09 3.12
C GLN A 134 28.69 -45.02 1.84
N GLU A 135 28.33 -45.79 0.80
CA GLU A 135 29.02 -45.75 -0.49
C GLU A 135 28.78 -44.40 -1.21
N LEU A 136 27.54 -43.93 -1.21
CA LEU A 136 27.15 -42.62 -1.75
C LEU A 136 27.87 -41.45 -1.06
N GLU A 137 27.98 -41.47 0.27
CA GLU A 137 28.70 -40.45 1.03
C GLU A 137 30.20 -40.42 0.67
N GLN A 138 30.81 -41.58 0.44
CA GLN A 138 32.21 -41.70 0.07
C GLN A 138 32.48 -41.14 -1.33
N ASP A 139 31.61 -41.45 -2.29
CA ASP A 139 31.68 -40.93 -3.66
C ASP A 139 31.54 -39.41 -3.70
N GLU A 140 30.64 -38.83 -2.89
CA GLU A 140 30.46 -37.38 -2.81
C GLU A 140 31.69 -36.68 -2.19
N LEU A 141 32.27 -37.24 -1.13
CA LEU A 141 33.51 -36.74 -0.52
C LEU A 141 34.70 -36.80 -1.50
N GLN A 142 34.85 -37.90 -2.23
CA GLN A 142 35.89 -38.06 -3.25
C GLN A 142 35.75 -36.99 -4.34
N HIS A 143 34.53 -36.71 -4.79
CA HIS A 143 34.25 -35.66 -5.77
C HIS A 143 34.62 -34.26 -5.26
N GLN A 144 34.38 -33.96 -3.98
CA GLN A 144 34.76 -32.68 -3.37
C GLN A 144 36.28 -32.52 -3.22
N LEU A 145 37.01 -33.59 -2.88
CA LEU A 145 38.48 -33.57 -2.71
C LEU A 145 39.25 -33.37 -4.02
N VAL A 146 38.74 -33.88 -5.14
CA VAL A 146 39.37 -33.68 -6.47
C VAL A 146 39.31 -32.21 -6.94
N GLY A 147 38.45 -31.39 -6.34
CA GLY A 147 38.33 -29.96 -6.63
C GLY A 147 39.35 -29.05 -5.93
N ALA A 148 40.10 -29.54 -4.94
CA ALA A 148 40.88 -28.70 -4.03
C ALA A 148 42.33 -29.17 -3.79
N GLU A 149 43.23 -29.05 -4.77
CA GLU A 149 44.60 -28.52 -4.59
C GLU A 149 45.45 -28.58 -5.87
N SER A 150 45.69 -27.41 -6.47
CA SER A 150 46.91 -27.10 -7.22
C SER A 150 47.24 -25.62 -7.02
N ALA A 151 48.16 -25.30 -6.10
CA ALA A 151 48.92 -24.05 -6.07
C ALA A 151 50.12 -24.13 -5.08
N PRO A 152 51.20 -23.34 -5.27
CA PRO A 152 52.58 -23.83 -5.17
C PRO A 152 53.36 -23.47 -3.89
N ALA A 153 54.48 -24.20 -3.71
CA ALA A 153 55.44 -24.15 -2.61
C ALA A 153 56.01 -22.77 -2.27
N HIS A 154 56.02 -22.44 -0.97
CA HIS A 154 56.57 -21.21 -0.42
C HIS A 154 58.10 -21.33 -0.25
N HIS A 155 58.86 -20.48 -0.95
CA HIS A 155 60.30 -20.30 -0.72
C HIS A 155 60.53 -19.34 0.47
N LEU A 156 61.58 -19.62 1.24
CA LEU A 156 62.02 -18.94 2.46
C LEU A 156 62.83 -17.66 2.15
N ALA A 157 62.57 -16.56 2.85
CA ALA A 157 63.58 -15.53 3.14
C ALA A 157 63.21 -14.70 4.38
N THR A 158 64.26 -14.27 5.07
CA THR A 158 64.32 -13.86 6.48
C THR A 158 64.18 -12.35 6.68
N SER A 159 63.72 -11.95 7.88
CA SER A 159 64.10 -10.74 8.65
C SER A 159 63.92 -9.34 8.02
N SER A 160 63.06 -8.50 8.63
CA SER A 160 63.48 -7.30 9.40
C SER A 160 62.43 -6.17 9.39
N ALA A 161 62.28 -5.55 10.57
CA ALA A 161 61.86 -4.18 10.86
C ALA A 161 60.36 -3.75 10.75
N ALA A 162 59.89 -3.20 11.86
CA ALA A 162 58.61 -2.55 12.15
C ALA A 162 58.44 -1.17 11.46
N PRO A 163 57.46 -0.31 11.84
CA PRO A 163 55.98 -0.42 11.90
C PRO A 163 55.30 0.72 11.09
N ARG A 164 53.94 0.76 10.97
CA ARG A 164 53.09 1.99 11.10
C ARG A 164 51.61 1.82 10.66
N THR A 165 50.69 2.18 11.59
CA THR A 165 49.44 3.00 11.46
C THR A 165 48.38 2.56 10.43
N SER A 166 47.05 2.57 10.66
CA SER A 166 46.18 3.39 11.51
C SER A 166 44.72 2.90 11.40
N ASN A 167 43.93 3.25 12.44
CA ASN A 167 42.48 3.46 12.46
C ASN A 167 41.55 2.26 12.65
N HIS A 168 41.38 1.93 13.94
CA HIS A 168 40.13 1.50 14.55
C HIS A 168 39.08 2.63 14.51
N ALA A 169 37.90 2.34 13.95
CA ALA A 169 36.67 3.04 14.31
C ALA A 169 35.42 2.14 14.23
N ASP A 170 35.47 1.01 13.50
CA ASP A 170 34.28 0.18 13.26
C ASP A 170 34.14 -1.07 14.17
N THR A 171 35.16 -1.41 14.98
CA THR A 171 35.16 -2.68 15.76
C THR A 171 34.38 -2.59 17.08
N LEU A 172 33.98 -1.39 17.52
CA LEU A 172 33.35 -1.20 18.84
C LEU A 172 31.85 -1.57 18.83
N ASP A 173 31.21 -1.56 17.67
CA ASP A 173 29.79 -1.91 17.52
C ASP A 173 29.61 -3.44 17.41
N GLU A 174 30.48 -4.09 16.63
CA GLU A 174 30.45 -5.56 16.42
C GLU A 174 30.70 -6.36 17.71
N ASP A 175 31.62 -5.89 18.57
CA ASP A 175 31.92 -6.55 19.85
C ASP A 175 30.78 -6.42 20.88
N ALA A 176 29.92 -5.42 20.74
CA ALA A 176 28.74 -5.26 21.60
C ALA A 176 27.62 -6.22 21.18
N GLU A 177 27.41 -6.37 19.86
CA GLU A 177 26.43 -7.30 19.29
C GLU A 177 26.80 -8.77 19.55
N LEU A 178 28.08 -9.14 19.39
CA LEU A 178 28.56 -10.51 19.66
C LEU A 178 28.39 -10.92 21.12
N ARG A 179 28.57 -9.98 22.05
CA ARG A 179 28.43 -10.26 23.49
C ARG A 179 26.96 -10.42 23.90
N ALA A 180 26.05 -9.73 23.23
CA ALA A 180 24.61 -9.90 23.44
C ALA A 180 24.14 -11.29 22.95
N LEU A 181 24.56 -11.71 21.76
CA LEU A 181 24.24 -13.03 21.21
C LEU A 181 24.78 -14.18 22.08
N GLN A 182 26.00 -14.04 22.62
CA GLN A 182 26.59 -15.07 23.48
C GLN A 182 25.89 -15.21 24.84
N ALA A 183 25.29 -14.13 25.36
CA ALA A 183 24.54 -14.18 26.61
C ALA A 183 23.15 -14.83 26.43
N GLU A 184 22.54 -14.68 25.26
CA GLU A 184 21.24 -15.28 24.94
C GLU A 184 21.32 -16.79 24.72
N LEU A 185 22.45 -17.29 24.22
CA LEU A 185 22.71 -18.73 24.02
C LEU A 185 23.12 -19.49 25.30
N ALA A 186 23.39 -18.78 26.40
CA ALA A 186 23.91 -19.35 27.64
C ALA A 186 22.90 -19.34 28.82
N MET A 187 21.63 -19.00 28.56
CA MET A 187 20.47 -19.36 29.42
C MET A 187 19.66 -20.49 28.79
#